data_AF-A0A811MF58-F1
#
_entry.id   AF-A0A811MF58-F1
#
_cell.length_a   1.000
_cell.length_b   1.000
_cell.length_c   1.000
_cell.angle_alpha   90.00
_cell.angle_beta   90.00
_cell.angle_gamma   90.00
#
_symmetry.space_group_name_H-M   'P 1'
#
loop_
_entity.id
_entity.type
_entity.pdbx_description
1 polymer ?
#
loop_
_entity_poly.entity_id
_entity_poly.type
_entity_poly.pdbx_seq_one_letter_code
_entity_poly.pdbx_strand_id
1 'polypeptide(L)'
;MLTWWMDMLSAKGITELVMLDVAAPSAIAAIEFSVSRLRIPALAKLTLGFINITFGWCMGFSELEAFFLVCCSCSARHVSLAMEKLENLKTLRIFGVDLAVVGVGTGAGDGAMEIASSSLSSLELMESKASTLAIRQDGIGGTIGG
;
A
#
# COMPACT_ATOMS: atom_id res chain seq x y z
N MET A 1 12.22 16.81 -7.46
CA MET A 1 12.27 17.70 -6.28
C MET A 1 11.13 17.35 -5.32
N LEU A 2 11.09 16.11 -4.79
CA LEU A 2 10.00 15.64 -3.91
C LEU A 2 10.43 15.47 -2.44
N THR A 3 11.70 15.69 -2.12
CA THR A 3 12.26 15.29 -0.83
C THR A 3 12.01 16.31 0.28
N TRP A 4 12.05 17.60 -0.05
CA TRP A 4 11.96 18.69 0.91
C TRP A 4 10.56 18.84 1.53
N TRP A 5 9.50 18.58 0.76
CA TRP A 5 8.14 18.67 1.27
C TRP A 5 7.80 17.48 2.20
N MET A 6 8.39 16.29 2.00
CA MET A 6 8.17 15.14 2.88
C MET A 6 8.64 15.42 4.32
N ASP A 7 9.81 16.05 4.48
CA ASP A 7 10.34 16.46 5.79
C ASP A 7 9.43 17.51 6.44
N MET A 8 8.90 18.45 5.63
CA MET A 8 7.96 19.46 6.09
C MET A 8 6.60 18.87 6.54
N LEU A 9 6.06 17.88 5.82
CA LEU A 9 4.81 17.22 6.19
C LEU A 9 4.98 16.39 7.46
N SER A 10 6.14 15.77 7.66
CA SER A 10 6.50 15.01 8.86
C SER A 10 6.51 15.86 10.14
N ALA A 11 6.80 17.15 10.02
CA ALA A 11 6.78 18.10 11.14
C ALA A 11 5.37 18.63 11.48
N LYS A 12 4.38 18.38 10.62
CA LYS A 12 3.00 18.82 10.84
C LYS A 12 2.18 17.61 11.29
N GLY A 13 1.31 17.78 12.28
CA GLY A 13 0.38 16.75 12.77
C GLY A 13 -0.71 16.43 11.74
N ILE A 14 -0.32 16.04 10.54
CA ILE A 14 -1.18 15.74 9.40
C ILE A 14 -1.79 14.36 9.63
N THR A 15 -3.11 14.32 9.65
CA THR A 15 -3.88 13.09 9.81
C THR A 15 -4.32 12.49 8.48
N GLU A 16 -4.39 13.30 7.42
CA GLU A 16 -4.75 12.84 6.08
C GLU A 16 -3.81 13.40 5.01
N LEU A 17 -3.31 12.52 4.14
CA LEU A 17 -2.46 12.88 3.02
C LEU A 17 -3.02 12.29 1.73
N VAL A 18 -3.21 13.15 0.74
CA VAL A 18 -3.61 12.76 -0.62
C VAL A 18 -2.53 13.24 -1.57
N MET A 19 -1.94 12.32 -2.32
CA MET A 19 -0.96 12.64 -3.35
C MET A 19 -1.34 11.97 -4.66
N LEU A 20 -1.58 12.79 -5.66
CA LEU A 20 -2.03 12.38 -6.99
C LEU A 20 -1.13 13.05 -8.04
N ASP A 21 -0.61 12.27 -9.00
CA ASP A 21 0.04 12.83 -10.18
C ASP A 21 -0.90 12.82 -11.39
N VAL A 22 -1.63 13.91 -11.59
CA VAL A 22 -2.62 14.03 -12.66
C VAL A 22 -2.02 14.40 -14.02
N ALA A 23 -0.70 14.58 -14.12
CA ALA A 23 -0.05 15.11 -15.32
C ALA A 23 0.03 14.09 -16.47
N ALA A 24 -0.08 12.78 -16.20
CA ALA A 24 0.02 11.76 -17.23
C ALA A 24 -0.76 10.47 -16.89
N PRO A 25 -2.09 10.44 -17.06
CA PRO A 25 -2.88 9.24 -16.80
C PRO A 25 -2.57 8.07 -17.76
N SER A 26 -1.90 8.32 -18.89
CA SER A 26 -1.61 7.33 -19.94
C SER A 26 -0.14 6.96 -20.10
N ALA A 27 0.78 7.64 -19.40
CA ALA A 27 2.20 7.29 -19.42
C ALA A 27 2.53 6.62 -18.09
N ILE A 28 3.26 5.50 -18.17
CA ILE A 28 3.86 4.81 -17.01
C ILE A 28 4.32 5.87 -16.01
N ALA A 29 3.76 5.83 -14.81
CA ALA A 29 3.94 6.85 -13.79
C ALA A 29 5.40 7.29 -13.68
N ALA A 30 5.71 8.48 -14.20
CA ALA A 30 7.08 8.98 -14.28
C ALA A 30 7.63 9.36 -12.90
N ILE A 31 6.73 9.60 -11.94
CA ILE A 31 7.08 9.93 -10.57
C ILE A 31 7.19 8.65 -9.76
N GLU A 32 8.41 8.36 -9.33
CA GLU A 32 8.67 7.37 -8.29
C GLU A 32 8.49 8.00 -6.90
N PHE A 33 7.64 7.38 -6.09
CA PHE A 33 7.38 7.76 -4.71
C PHE A 33 7.76 6.63 -3.77
N SER A 34 8.71 6.92 -2.88
CA SER A 34 9.13 5.98 -1.85
C SER A 34 8.38 6.24 -0.53
N VAL A 35 7.51 5.32 -0.17
CA VAL A 35 6.65 5.42 1.04
C VAL A 35 7.47 5.43 2.32
N SER A 36 8.65 4.79 2.34
CA SER A 36 9.54 4.72 3.51
C SER A 36 10.08 6.08 3.97
N ARG A 37 9.99 7.11 3.10
CA ARG A 37 10.41 8.47 3.41
C ARG A 37 9.33 9.27 4.12
N LEU A 38 8.09 8.78 4.10
CA LEU A 38 6.97 9.45 4.76
C LEU A 38 6.93 9.01 6.22
N ARG A 39 7.34 9.91 7.13
CA ARG A 39 7.35 9.66 8.58
C ARG A 39 6.36 10.59 9.26
N ILE A 40 5.09 10.28 9.13
CA ILE A 40 4.00 11.04 9.73
C ILE A 40 3.25 10.11 10.70
N PRO A 41 3.68 10.00 11.97
CA PRO A 41 3.11 9.02 12.91
C PRO A 41 1.61 9.19 13.11
N ALA A 42 1.14 10.44 13.10
CA ALA A 42 -0.27 10.81 13.27
C ALA A 42 -1.14 10.60 12.01
N LEU A 43 -0.57 10.09 10.92
CA LEU A 43 -1.29 9.93 9.66
C LEU A 43 -2.28 8.78 9.77
N ALA A 44 -3.57 9.12 9.80
CA ALA A 44 -4.68 8.18 9.84
C ALA A 44 -5.15 7.73 8.44
N LYS A 45 -4.97 8.58 7.42
CA LYS A 45 -5.39 8.29 6.05
C LYS A 45 -4.31 8.64 5.03
N LEU A 46 -4.01 7.71 4.14
CA LEU A 46 -3.09 7.89 3.02
C LEU A 46 -3.76 7.51 1.70
N THR A 47 -3.78 8.44 0.75
CA THR A 47 -4.20 8.18 -0.64
C THR A 47 -3.05 8.48 -1.57
N LEU A 48 -2.68 7.50 -2.38
CA LEU A 48 -1.66 7.61 -3.41
C LEU A 48 -2.28 7.25 -4.75
N GLY A 49 -2.03 8.07 -5.78
CA GLY A 49 -2.59 7.79 -7.10
C GLY A 49 -1.76 8.29 -8.28
N PHE A 50 -1.84 7.57 -9.39
CA PHE A 50 -1.17 7.87 -10.66
C PHE A 50 0.36 7.97 -10.57
N ILE A 51 0.96 7.26 -9.60
CA ILE A 51 2.40 7.29 -9.31
C ILE A 51 2.99 5.87 -9.28
N ASN A 52 4.31 5.77 -9.46
CA ASN A 52 5.04 4.53 -9.23
C ASN A 52 5.45 4.47 -7.76
N ILE A 53 5.03 3.44 -7.05
CA ILE A 53 5.21 3.35 -5.60
C ILE A 53 6.24 2.27 -5.26
N THR A 54 7.28 2.68 -4.55
CA THR A 54 8.19 1.76 -3.88
C THR A 54 7.89 1.74 -2.39
N PHE A 55 7.36 0.62 -1.92
CA PHE A 55 7.24 0.37 -0.49
C PHE A 55 8.62 -0.06 0.02
N GLY A 56 9.30 0.87 0.70
CA GLY A 56 10.43 0.49 1.55
C GLY A 56 9.92 -0.04 2.89
N TRP A 57 10.75 0.03 3.93
CA TRP A 57 10.32 -0.30 5.28
C TRP A 57 9.25 0.71 5.70
N CYS A 58 7.98 0.29 5.76
CA CYS A 58 6.83 1.13 6.14
C CYS A 58 6.78 1.38 7.66
N MET A 59 7.93 1.69 8.24
CA MET A 59 8.12 1.97 9.65
C MET A 59 7.84 3.47 9.86
N GLY A 60 6.61 3.82 10.23
CA GLY A 60 6.24 5.23 10.45
C GLY A 60 4.75 5.55 10.49
N PHE A 61 3.88 4.55 10.32
CA PHE A 61 2.42 4.72 10.23
C PHE A 61 1.70 4.02 11.38
N SER A 62 1.99 4.41 12.62
CA SER A 62 1.34 3.79 13.79
C SER A 62 -0.16 4.04 13.82
N GLU A 63 -0.63 5.20 13.35
CA GLU A 63 -2.05 5.57 13.40
C GLU A 63 -2.80 5.32 12.10
N LEU A 64 -2.17 4.71 11.07
CA LEU A 64 -2.79 4.60 9.75
C LEU A 64 -3.94 3.60 9.74
N GLU A 65 -5.16 4.12 9.56
CA GLU A 65 -6.39 3.34 9.55
C GLU A 65 -6.92 3.07 8.13
N ALA A 66 -6.61 3.95 7.18
CA ALA A 66 -7.10 3.87 5.82
C ALA A 66 -6.00 4.11 4.77
N PHE A 67 -5.87 3.18 3.84
CA PHE A 67 -4.88 3.24 2.77
C PHE A 67 -5.51 3.00 1.40
N PHE A 68 -5.31 3.95 0.49
CA PHE A 68 -5.92 3.96 -0.83
C PHE A 68 -4.85 4.05 -1.92
N LEU A 69 -4.88 3.10 -2.85
CA LEU A 69 -4.02 3.05 -4.03
C LEU A 69 -4.89 3.18 -5.29
N VAL A 70 -4.62 4.19 -6.12
CA VAL A 70 -5.46 4.52 -7.29
C VAL A 70 -4.61 4.67 -8.54
N CYS A 71 -4.74 3.76 -9.51
CA CYS A 71 -3.99 3.78 -10.77
C CYS A 71 -2.47 3.89 -10.56
N CYS A 72 -1.97 3.27 -9.50
CA CYS A 72 -0.54 3.22 -9.19
C CYS A 72 0.14 2.04 -9.90
N SER A 73 1.45 2.13 -10.05
CA SER A 73 2.29 0.97 -10.35
C SER A 73 3.01 0.55 -9.07
N CYS A 74 2.83 -0.68 -8.61
CA CYS A 74 3.56 -1.23 -7.47
C CYS A 74 3.58 -2.76 -7.52
N SER A 75 4.56 -3.37 -6.86
CA SER A 75 4.67 -4.83 -6.80
C SER A 75 3.70 -5.40 -5.77
N ALA A 76 2.99 -6.50 -6.11
CA ALA A 76 2.16 -7.25 -5.17
C ALA A 76 2.91 -7.56 -3.86
N ARG A 77 4.15 -8.04 -3.98
CA ARG A 77 5.01 -8.40 -2.84
C ARG A 77 5.26 -7.21 -1.90
N HIS A 78 5.48 -6.03 -2.46
CA HIS A 78 5.73 -4.82 -1.69
C HIS A 78 4.50 -4.40 -0.90
N VAL A 79 3.30 -4.53 -1.49
CA VAL A 79 2.05 -4.29 -0.76
C VAL A 79 1.88 -5.33 0.35
N SER A 80 2.08 -6.62 0.07
CA SER A 80 1.99 -7.69 1.07
C SER A 80 2.87 -7.42 2.30
N LEU A 81 4.14 -7.09 2.07
CA LEU A 81 5.09 -6.79 3.14
C LEU A 81 4.73 -5.51 3.92
N ALA A 82 4.16 -4.51 3.25
CA ALA A 82 3.70 -3.31 3.93
C ALA A 82 2.52 -3.63 4.85
N MET A 83 1.57 -4.46 4.41
CA MET A 83 0.39 -4.83 5.18
C MET A 83 0.73 -5.49 6.52
N GLU A 84 1.76 -6.32 6.58
CA GLU A 84 2.25 -6.93 7.84
C GLU A 84 2.69 -5.90 8.90
N LYS A 85 2.97 -4.65 8.50
CA LYS A 85 3.46 -3.59 9.40
C LYS A 85 2.41 -2.55 9.73
N LEU A 86 1.27 -2.58 9.06
CA LEU A 86 0.19 -1.60 9.26
C LEU A 86 -0.82 -2.15 10.27
N GLU A 87 -0.41 -2.21 11.53
CA GLU A 87 -1.13 -2.90 12.62
C GLU A 87 -2.53 -2.32 12.88
N ASN A 88 -2.75 -1.03 12.61
CA ASN A 88 -4.04 -0.36 12.83
C ASN A 88 -4.88 -0.17 11.57
N LEU A 89 -4.46 -0.75 10.43
CA LEU A 89 -5.14 -0.53 9.17
C LEU A 89 -6.48 -1.27 9.10
N LYS A 90 -7.56 -0.50 9.07
CA LYS A 90 -8.93 -1.01 8.99
C LYS A 90 -9.41 -1.11 7.55
N THR A 91 -8.98 -0.19 6.68
CA THR A 91 -9.46 -0.08 5.30
C THR A 91 -8.30 -0.08 4.31
N LEU A 92 -8.32 -1.02 3.37
CA LEU A 92 -7.45 -1.04 2.20
C LEU A 92 -8.32 -0.97 0.94
N ARG A 93 -8.04 -0.03 0.04
CA ARG A 93 -8.63 -0.06 -1.30
C ARG A 93 -7.60 0.10 -2.38
N ILE A 94 -7.74 -0.70 -3.42
CA ILE A 94 -6.85 -0.75 -4.57
C ILE A 94 -7.72 -0.66 -5.83
N PHE A 95 -7.51 0.42 -6.58
CA PHE A 95 -8.27 0.75 -7.78
C PHE A 95 -7.32 0.84 -8.97
N GLY A 96 -7.54 0.09 -10.03
CA GLY A 96 -6.79 0.23 -11.28
C GLY A 96 -5.28 -0.02 -11.16
N VAL A 97 -4.83 -0.83 -10.19
CA VAL A 97 -3.40 -1.10 -9.97
C VAL A 97 -2.98 -2.39 -10.69
N ASP A 98 -1.86 -2.32 -11.39
CA ASP A 98 -1.20 -3.51 -11.94
C ASP A 98 -0.21 -4.07 -10.93
N LEU A 99 -0.61 -5.13 -10.22
CA LEU A 99 0.19 -5.80 -9.19
C LEU A 99 1.06 -6.93 -9.77
N ALA A 100 0.91 -7.24 -11.06
CA ALA A 100 1.69 -8.26 -11.76
C ALA A 100 3.10 -7.80 -12.14
N VAL A 101 3.47 -6.55 -11.80
CA VAL A 101 4.78 -5.97 -12.10
C VAL A 101 5.88 -6.74 -11.35
N VAL A 102 6.62 -7.51 -12.14
CA VAL A 102 7.81 -8.28 -11.76
C VAL A 102 8.90 -7.32 -11.31
N GLY A 103 9.22 -7.32 -10.02
CA GLY A 103 10.49 -6.77 -9.57
C GLY A 103 11.60 -7.59 -10.21
N VAL A 104 12.62 -6.93 -10.77
CA VAL A 104 13.78 -7.58 -11.39
C VAL A 104 14.58 -8.31 -10.28
N GLY A 105 14.14 -9.50 -9.90
CA GLY A 105 14.64 -10.22 -8.75
C GLY A 105 14.21 -11.68 -8.81
N THR A 106 15.18 -12.56 -9.01
CA THR A 106 15.02 -13.99 -9.25
C THR A 106 14.29 -14.69 -8.10
N GLY A 107 13.14 -15.30 -8.42
CA GLY A 107 12.59 -16.46 -7.72
C GLY A 107 11.69 -16.18 -6.52
N ALA A 108 10.42 -15.83 -6.77
CA ALA A 108 9.24 -16.28 -6.01
C ALA A 108 7.97 -15.66 -6.63
N GLY A 109 7.12 -16.49 -7.23
CA GLY A 109 5.71 -16.22 -7.57
C GLY A 109 5.35 -14.83 -8.08
N ASP A 110 5.52 -14.58 -9.37
CA ASP A 110 5.09 -13.36 -10.05
C ASP A 110 3.60 -13.07 -9.81
N GLY A 111 3.31 -11.90 -9.23
CA GLY A 111 1.96 -11.33 -9.13
C GLY A 111 1.04 -11.87 -8.02
N ALA A 112 1.56 -12.74 -7.13
CA ALA A 112 0.79 -13.22 -5.99
C ALA A 112 0.78 -12.17 -4.86
N MET A 113 -0.40 -11.68 -4.51
CA MET A 113 -0.62 -10.77 -3.39
C MET A 113 -1.09 -11.57 -2.17
N GLU A 114 -0.48 -11.31 -1.01
CA GLU A 114 -0.88 -11.88 0.27
C GLU A 114 -1.21 -10.76 1.24
N ILE A 115 -2.42 -10.76 1.77
CA ILE A 115 -2.86 -9.80 2.79
C ILE A 115 -2.94 -10.55 4.11
N ALA A 116 -1.93 -10.37 4.95
CA ALA A 116 -1.93 -10.81 6.33
C ALA A 116 -2.22 -9.60 7.23
N SER A 117 -3.41 -9.55 7.84
CA SER A 117 -3.78 -8.49 8.77
C SER A 117 -4.83 -8.97 9.76
N SER A 118 -4.68 -8.59 11.02
CA SER A 118 -5.63 -8.84 12.11
C SER A 118 -6.62 -7.70 12.34
N SER A 119 -6.34 -6.50 11.82
CA SER A 119 -7.14 -5.28 12.00
C SER A 119 -7.98 -4.89 10.78
N LEU A 120 -7.66 -5.44 9.60
CA LEU A 120 -8.35 -5.12 8.36
C LEU A 120 -9.80 -5.61 8.39
N SER A 121 -10.73 -4.65 8.32
CA SER A 121 -12.18 -4.90 8.30
C SER A 121 -12.83 -4.60 6.96
N SER A 122 -12.15 -3.85 6.08
CA SER A 122 -12.63 -3.51 4.74
C SER A 122 -11.51 -3.64 3.70
N LEU A 123 -11.76 -4.46 2.67
CA LEU A 123 -10.90 -4.62 1.51
C LEU A 123 -11.72 -4.39 0.24
N GLU A 124 -11.27 -3.49 -0.63
CA GLU A 124 -11.88 -3.25 -1.92
C GLU A 124 -10.83 -3.32 -3.02
N LEU A 125 -11.07 -4.20 -4.01
CA LEU A 125 -10.21 -4.37 -5.18
C LEU A 125 -11.07 -4.17 -6.42
N MET A 126 -10.77 -3.13 -7.19
CA MET A 126 -11.51 -2.80 -8.40
C MET A 126 -10.54 -2.53 -9.54
N GLU A 127 -10.83 -3.08 -10.72
CA GLU A 127 -10.02 -2.93 -11.94
C GLU A 127 -8.52 -3.24 -11.76
N SER A 128 -8.18 -4.06 -10.75
CA SER A 128 -6.80 -4.38 -10.40
C SER A 128 -6.40 -5.74 -10.97
N LYS A 129 -5.14 -5.86 -11.41
CA LYS A 129 -4.60 -7.10 -11.97
C LYS A 129 -3.63 -7.72 -10.98
N ALA A 130 -3.94 -8.93 -10.51
CA ALA A 130 -3.03 -9.78 -9.73
C ALA A 130 -3.13 -11.22 -10.26
N SER A 131 -2.04 -11.98 -10.22
CA SER A 131 -2.06 -13.39 -10.67
C SER A 131 -2.70 -14.31 -9.62
N THR A 132 -2.63 -13.93 -8.34
CA THR A 132 -3.26 -14.65 -7.22
C THR A 132 -3.45 -13.68 -6.06
N LEU A 133 -4.56 -13.82 -5.32
CA LEU A 133 -4.83 -13.09 -4.08
C LEU A 133 -5.09 -14.08 -2.95
N ALA A 134 -4.30 -14.01 -1.88
CA ALA A 134 -4.49 -14.76 -0.65
C ALA A 134 -4.76 -13.78 0.50
N ILE A 135 -5.74 -14.08 1.34
CA ILE A 135 -6.06 -13.28 2.54
C ILE A 135 -5.91 -14.20 3.75
N ARG A 136 -5.07 -13.79 4.69
CA ARG A 136 -4.88 -14.46 5.99
C ARG A 136 -5.33 -13.50 7.08
N GLN A 137 -6.39 -13.90 7.79
CA GLN A 137 -6.79 -13.24 9.04
C GLN A 137 -6.22 -14.06 10.19
N ASP A 138 -5.23 -13.51 10.89
CA ASP A 138 -4.76 -14.09 12.14
C ASP A 138 -5.77 -13.77 13.24
N GLY A 139 -6.78 -14.63 13.34
CA GLY A 139 -7.92 -14.42 14.24
C GLY A 139 -9.04 -15.42 14.03
N ILE A 140 -8.77 -16.71 14.28
CA ILE A 140 -9.63 -17.72 14.93
C ILE A 140 -8.95 -19.07 14.74
N GLY A 141 -8.22 -19.51 15.76
CA GLY A 141 -8.09 -20.94 16.03
C GLY A 141 -9.46 -21.45 16.45
N GLY A 142 -10.23 -21.92 15.47
CA GLY A 142 -11.48 -22.64 15.67
C GLY A 142 -11.32 -24.03 15.10
N THR A 143 -10.96 -24.99 15.95
CA THR A 143 -11.07 -26.41 15.63
C THR A 143 -12.52 -26.71 15.25
N ILE A 144 -12.77 -26.98 13.98
CA ILE A 144 -14.00 -27.67 13.58
C ILE A 144 -13.77 -29.15 13.90
N GLY A 145 -14.16 -29.54 15.11
CA GLY A 145 -14.37 -30.93 15.46
C GLY A 145 -15.66 -31.41 14.82
N GLY A 146 -15.55 -32.44 14.01
CA GLY A 146 -16.62 -33.32 13.54
C GLY A 146 -16.03 -34.71 13.37
#